data_AF-A0A8X7TYH5-F1
#
_entry.id   AF-A0A8X7TYH5-F1
#
_cell.length_a   1.000
_cell.length_b   1.000
_cell.length_c   1.000
_cell.angle_alpha   90.00
_cell.angle_beta   90.00
_cell.angle_gamma   90.00
#
_symmetry.space_group_name_H-M   'P 1'
#
loop_
_entity.id
_entity.type
_entity.pdbx_description
1 polymer ?
#
loop_
_entity_poly.entity_id
_entity_poly.type
_entity_poly.pdbx_seq_one_letter_code
_entity_poly.pdbx_strand_id
1 'polypeptide(L)'
;MSLIILQYNVPVKFNSYIIGRIIESSRNRASRSSDRAYWEQDFFHPCREPNQRKRKELIAIMEASEYLGMESLVELTTQSIANYLKGKNPLTIRSFWKVEGDLTAEEEAKALAMGVAAWRN
;
A
#
# COMPACT_ATOMS: atom_id res chain seq x y z
N MET A 1 9.69 39.56 23.43
CA MET A 1 8.53 38.70 23.09
C MET A 1 9.06 37.49 22.35
N SER A 2 9.32 36.40 23.07
CA SER A 2 9.82 35.16 22.48
C SER A 2 8.64 34.42 21.85
N LEU A 3 8.67 34.27 20.53
CA LEU A 3 7.73 33.41 19.81
C LEU A 3 7.92 31.98 20.30
N ILE A 4 7.00 31.53 21.16
CA ILE A 4 6.86 30.12 21.48
C ILE A 4 6.35 29.45 20.20
N ILE A 5 7.28 28.91 19.41
CA ILE A 5 6.92 27.94 18.39
C ILE A 5 6.38 26.76 19.19
N LEU A 6 5.05 26.64 19.26
CA LEU A 6 4.40 25.46 19.80
C LEU A 6 4.85 24.29 18.93
N GLN A 7 5.91 23.60 19.34
CA GLN A 7 6.27 22.29 18.82
C GLN A 7 5.14 21.35 19.25
N TYR A 8 4.09 21.32 18.44
CA TYR A 8 3.09 20.27 18.50
C TYR A 8 3.80 18.97 18.11
N ASN A 9 4.33 18.28 19.11
CA ASN A 9 4.90 16.96 18.96
C ASN A 9 3.71 16.01 18.82
N VAL A 10 3.21 15.87 17.59
CA VAL A 10 2.19 14.87 17.28
C VAL A 10 2.88 13.51 17.44
N PRO A 11 2.47 12.65 18.38
CA PRO A 11 3.05 11.31 18.48
C PRO A 11 2.66 10.54 17.22
N VAL A 12 3.59 10.45 16.28
CA VAL A 12 3.38 9.71 15.04
C VAL A 12 3.81 8.27 15.28
N LYS A 13 2.88 7.32 15.10
CA LYS A 13 3.14 5.88 15.24
C LYS A 13 4.15 5.34 14.21
N PHE A 14 4.57 6.16 13.25
CA PHE A 14 5.36 5.76 12.09
C PHE A 14 6.73 6.43 12.11
N ASN A 15 7.74 5.73 11.59
CA ASN A 15 9.10 6.25 11.53
C ASN A 15 9.21 7.46 10.58
N SER A 16 10.29 8.23 10.74
CA SER A 16 10.54 9.45 9.95
C SER A 16 10.61 9.18 8.44
N TYR A 17 11.00 7.98 8.02
CA TYR A 17 11.07 7.59 6.63
C TYR A 17 9.68 7.52 5.98
N ILE A 18 8.72 6.81 6.59
CA ILE A 18 7.35 6.68 6.08
C ILE A 18 6.67 8.06 6.02
N ILE A 19 6.87 8.88 7.03
CA ILE A 19 6.34 10.25 7.05
C ILE A 19 6.98 11.11 5.96
N GLY A 20 8.29 10.96 5.72
CA GLY A 20 8.96 11.60 4.60
C GLY A 20 8.33 11.25 3.24
N ARG A 21 7.98 9.97 3.03
CA ARG A 21 7.33 9.49 1.80
C ARG A 21 5.92 10.07 1.62
N ILE A 22 5.15 10.21 2.70
CA ILE A 22 3.83 10.84 2.66
C ILE A 22 3.92 12.34 2.33
N ILE A 23 4.90 13.04 2.90
CA ILE A 23 5.18 14.44 2.59
C ILE A 23 5.58 14.59 1.11
N GLU A 24 6.46 13.71 0.62
CA GLU A 24 6.87 13.66 -0.79
C GLU A 24 5.65 13.49 -1.72
N SER A 25 4.78 12.53 -1.39
CA SER A 25 3.53 12.27 -2.13
C SER A 25 2.59 13.48 -2.14
N SER A 26 2.51 14.21 -1.04
CA SER A 26 1.68 15.42 -0.96
C SER A 26 2.25 16.56 -1.81
N ARG A 27 3.58 16.77 -1.76
CA ARG A 27 4.27 17.77 -2.59
C ARG A 27 4.13 17.47 -4.07
N ASN A 28 4.29 16.20 -4.47
CA ASN A 28 4.20 15.82 -5.86
C ASN A 28 2.77 15.86 -6.42
N ARG A 29 1.75 15.70 -5.56
CA ARG A 29 0.35 15.94 -5.93
C ARG A 29 0.01 17.43 -6.07
N ALA A 30 0.74 18.31 -5.39
CA ALA A 30 0.64 19.75 -5.60
C ALA A 30 1.37 20.21 -6.88
N SER A 31 2.44 19.51 -7.29
CA SER A 31 3.18 19.84 -8.52
C SER A 31 2.42 19.39 -9.77
N ARG A 32 2.19 20.29 -10.74
CA ARG A 32 1.51 19.98 -12.02
C ARG A 32 2.51 19.56 -13.12
N SER A 33 3.61 18.91 -12.75
CA SER A 33 4.65 18.55 -13.72
C SER A 33 4.27 17.32 -14.54
N SER A 34 4.79 17.23 -15.77
CA SER A 34 4.70 16.07 -16.65
C SER A 34 5.29 14.80 -16.01
N ASP A 35 6.19 14.96 -15.05
CA ASP A 35 6.91 13.88 -14.40
C ASP A 35 6.08 13.16 -13.33
N ARG A 36 4.88 13.68 -13.02
CA ARG A 36 3.99 13.10 -12.02
C ARG A 36 3.66 11.64 -12.31
N ALA A 37 3.32 11.29 -13.56
CA ALA A 37 2.92 9.94 -13.91
C ALA A 37 4.06 8.92 -13.71
N TYR A 38 5.29 9.30 -14.07
CA TYR A 38 6.47 8.47 -13.84
C TYR A 38 6.76 8.29 -12.35
N TRP A 39 6.67 9.37 -11.58
CA TRP A 39 6.85 9.31 -10.14
C TRP A 39 5.77 8.49 -9.45
N GLU A 40 4.49 8.62 -9.85
CA GLU A 40 3.40 7.78 -9.31
C GLU A 40 3.64 6.32 -9.63
N GLN A 41 4.09 6.02 -10.85
CA GLN A 41 4.46 4.66 -11.24
C GLN A 41 5.60 4.10 -10.38
N ASP A 42 6.62 4.90 -10.04
CA ASP A 42 7.73 4.50 -9.17
C ASP A 42 7.32 4.39 -7.69
N PHE A 43 6.53 5.35 -7.21
CA PHE A 43 6.02 5.40 -5.84
C PHE A 43 5.08 4.24 -5.53
N PHE A 44 4.23 3.86 -6.50
CA PHE A 44 3.33 2.70 -6.41
C PHE A 44 3.92 1.42 -7.03
N HIS A 45 5.16 1.47 -7.54
CA HIS A 45 5.98 0.32 -7.93
C HIS A 45 6.22 -0.75 -6.85
N PRO A 46 6.15 -0.47 -5.52
CA PRO A 46 6.33 -1.47 -4.48
C PRO A 46 5.48 -2.74 -4.62
N CYS A 47 4.36 -2.63 -5.31
CA CYS A 47 3.52 -3.76 -5.64
C CYS A 47 4.02 -4.51 -6.89
N ARG A 48 4.63 -3.85 -7.88
CA ARG A 48 5.02 -4.49 -9.16
C ARG A 48 6.26 -5.39 -9.05
N GLU A 49 7.16 -5.12 -8.12
CA GLU A 49 8.32 -5.96 -7.84
C GLU A 49 8.08 -6.91 -6.64
N PRO A 50 8.59 -8.15 -6.67
CA PRO A 50 8.43 -9.10 -5.58
C PRO A 50 9.28 -8.80 -4.33
N ASN A 51 9.91 -7.61 -4.23
CA ASN A 51 10.77 -7.31 -3.10
C ASN A 51 9.96 -7.04 -1.82
N GLN A 52 10.15 -7.90 -0.81
CA GLN A 52 9.45 -7.83 0.48
C GLN A 52 9.57 -6.45 1.16
N ARG A 53 10.67 -5.74 0.95
CA ARG A 53 10.95 -4.43 1.56
C ARG A 53 9.99 -3.35 1.07
N LYS A 54 9.83 -3.18 -0.25
CA LYS A 54 8.96 -2.13 -0.79
C LYS A 54 7.49 -2.45 -0.47
N ARG A 55 7.07 -3.72 -0.52
CA ARG A 55 5.72 -4.11 -0.07
C ARG A 55 5.39 -3.63 1.34
N LYS A 56 6.28 -3.86 2.30
CA LYS A 56 6.09 -3.41 3.70
C LYS A 56 6.01 -1.89 3.79
N GLU A 57 6.81 -1.19 2.99
CA GLU A 57 6.76 0.26 2.91
C GLU A 57 5.39 0.74 2.42
N LEU A 58 4.84 0.14 1.37
CA LEU A 58 3.53 0.54 0.84
C LEU A 58 2.39 0.31 1.85
N ILE A 59 2.39 -0.83 2.54
CA ILE A 59 1.40 -1.12 3.60
C ILE A 59 1.55 -0.09 4.74
N ALA A 60 2.77 0.23 5.15
CA ALA A 60 3.01 1.24 6.18
C ALA A 60 2.59 2.64 5.73
N ILE A 61 2.75 2.99 4.45
CA ILE A 61 2.25 4.25 3.87
C ILE A 61 0.72 4.26 3.89
N MET A 62 0.05 3.16 3.53
CA MET A 62 -1.41 3.02 3.57
C MET A 62 -1.94 3.23 4.99
N GLU A 63 -1.40 2.50 5.99
CA GLU A 63 -1.78 2.63 7.40
C GLU A 63 -1.49 4.04 7.96
N ALA A 64 -0.36 4.64 7.58
CA ALA A 64 -0.02 6.00 8.00
C ALA A 64 -0.90 7.05 7.35
N SER A 65 -1.31 6.85 6.10
CA SER A 65 -2.24 7.74 5.40
C SER A 65 -3.61 7.69 6.04
N GLU A 66 -4.09 6.50 6.41
CA GLU A 66 -5.34 6.30 7.15
C GLU A 66 -5.28 7.03 8.50
N TYR A 67 -4.20 6.83 9.27
CA TYR A 67 -4.00 7.50 10.56
C TYR A 67 -3.99 9.03 10.45
N LEU A 68 -3.47 9.58 9.35
CA LEU A 68 -3.40 11.02 9.09
C LEU A 68 -4.66 11.58 8.41
N GLY A 69 -5.66 10.74 8.08
CA GLY A 69 -6.89 11.15 7.40
C GLY A 69 -6.71 11.51 5.93
N MET A 70 -5.74 10.91 5.24
CA MET A 70 -5.42 11.17 3.83
C MET A 70 -6.11 10.19 2.89
N GLU A 71 -7.45 10.28 2.77
CA GLU A 71 -8.30 9.34 2.01
C GLU A 71 -7.78 9.05 0.59
N SER A 72 -7.47 10.09 -0.19
CA SER A 72 -6.95 9.94 -1.55
C SER A 72 -5.66 9.11 -1.66
N LEU A 73 -4.81 9.10 -0.62
CA LEU A 73 -3.59 8.28 -0.62
C LEU A 73 -3.89 6.84 -0.20
N VAL A 74 -4.85 6.64 0.69
CA VAL A 74 -5.37 5.32 1.05
C VAL A 74 -5.98 4.65 -0.17
N GLU A 75 -6.81 5.37 -0.94
CA GLU A 75 -7.41 4.85 -2.18
C GLU A 75 -6.34 4.42 -3.20
N LEU A 76 -5.35 5.28 -3.47
CA LEU A 76 -4.30 4.97 -4.44
C LEU A 76 -3.42 3.78 -4.02
N THR A 77 -3.04 3.72 -2.75
CA THR A 77 -2.25 2.60 -2.22
C THR A 77 -3.06 1.29 -2.26
N THR A 78 -4.33 1.34 -1.88
CA THR A 78 -5.26 0.21 -1.94
C THR A 78 -5.47 -0.27 -3.37
N GLN A 79 -5.67 0.65 -4.33
CA GLN A 79 -5.82 0.32 -5.74
C GLN A 79 -4.56 -0.35 -6.31
N SER A 80 -3.37 0.12 -5.91
CA SER A 80 -2.11 -0.51 -6.34
C SER A 80 -1.98 -1.95 -5.83
N ILE A 81 -2.31 -2.18 -4.55
CA ILE A 81 -2.33 -3.52 -3.96
C ILE A 81 -3.37 -4.41 -4.68
N ALA A 82 -4.59 -3.92 -4.89
CA ALA A 82 -5.64 -4.65 -5.59
C ALA A 82 -5.23 -5.03 -7.03
N ASN A 83 -4.64 -4.09 -7.77
CA ASN A 83 -4.12 -4.32 -9.11
C ASN A 83 -3.02 -5.38 -9.14
N TYR A 84 -2.17 -5.43 -8.11
CA TYR A 84 -1.16 -6.48 -8.01
C TYR A 84 -1.75 -7.85 -7.68
N LEU A 85 -2.76 -7.89 -6.82
CA LEU A 85 -3.42 -9.15 -6.45
C LEU A 85 -4.32 -9.68 -7.57
N LYS A 86 -4.79 -8.83 -8.48
CA LYS A 86 -5.62 -9.21 -9.61
C LYS A 86 -4.95 -10.33 -10.43
N GLY A 87 -5.66 -11.46 -10.55
CA GLY A 87 -5.21 -12.62 -11.33
C GLY A 87 -4.15 -13.51 -10.66
N LYS A 88 -3.73 -13.23 -9.42
CA LYS A 88 -2.81 -14.11 -8.67
C LYS A 88 -3.55 -15.28 -8.02
N ASN A 89 -2.85 -16.42 -7.91
CA ASN A 89 -3.36 -17.60 -7.20
C ASN A 89 -3.52 -17.30 -5.69
N PRO A 90 -4.58 -17.79 -5.03
CA PRO A 90 -4.74 -17.75 -3.57
C PRO A 90 -3.48 -18.06 -2.75
N LEU A 91 -2.67 -19.04 -3.15
CA LEU A 91 -1.40 -19.39 -2.49
C LEU A 91 -0.38 -18.24 -2.56
N THR A 92 -0.31 -17.56 -3.69
CA THR A 92 0.55 -16.38 -3.87
C THR A 92 0.05 -15.21 -3.03
N ILE A 93 -1.28 -15.02 -2.92
CA ILE A 93 -1.89 -13.99 -2.08
C ILE A 93 -1.61 -14.28 -0.60
N ARG A 94 -1.72 -15.54 -0.17
CA ARG A 94 -1.41 -15.98 1.18
C ARG A 94 0.06 -15.71 1.54
N SER A 95 0.98 -16.06 0.65
CA SER A 95 2.41 -15.74 0.80
C SER A 95 2.67 -14.23 0.81
N PHE A 96 1.90 -13.46 0.04
CA PHE A 96 2.01 -12.01 0.01
C PHE A 96 1.62 -11.38 1.36
N TRP A 97 0.50 -11.80 1.93
CA TRP A 97 0.01 -11.31 3.21
C TRP A 97 0.61 -12.01 4.44
N LYS A 98 1.37 -13.10 4.25
CA LYS A 98 1.94 -13.95 5.33
C LYS A 98 0.87 -14.46 6.30
N VAL A 99 -0.29 -14.81 5.75
CA VAL A 99 -1.42 -15.35 6.52
C VAL A 99 -1.30 -16.87 6.55
N GLU A 100 -1.58 -17.49 7.69
CA GLU A 100 -1.54 -18.95 7.81
C GLU A 100 -2.72 -19.63 7.12
N GLY A 101 -2.51 -20.91 6.81
CA GLY A 101 -3.47 -21.93 6.38
C GLY A 101 -4.65 -22.13 7.32
N ASP A 102 -5.81 -21.52 7.11
CA ASP A 102 -7.05 -21.81 7.84
C ASP A 102 -8.03 -22.74 7.09
N LEU A 103 -7.79 -22.97 5.80
CA LEU A 103 -8.63 -23.84 4.97
C LEU A 103 -8.20 -25.31 5.06
N THR A 104 -9.16 -26.22 5.06
CA THR A 104 -8.90 -27.65 4.84
C THR A 104 -8.54 -27.92 3.36
N ALA A 105 -7.89 -29.06 3.08
CA ALA A 105 -7.46 -29.39 1.71
C ALA A 105 -8.62 -29.45 0.69
N GLU A 106 -9.81 -29.89 1.11
CA GLU A 106 -11.00 -29.90 0.25
C GLU A 106 -11.55 -28.49 -0.03
N GLU A 107 -11.54 -27.61 0.97
CA GLU A 107 -11.98 -26.22 0.84
C GLU A 107 -11.00 -25.41 -0.02
N GLU A 108 -9.70 -25.65 0.13
CA GLU A 108 -8.67 -25.04 -0.70
C GLU A 108 -8.79 -25.52 -2.17
N ALA A 109 -9.06 -26.81 -2.40
CA ALA A 109 -9.32 -27.34 -3.74
C ALA A 109 -10.57 -26.72 -4.39
N LYS A 110 -11.67 -26.57 -3.63
CA LYS A 110 -12.88 -25.87 -4.10
C LYS A 110 -12.61 -24.39 -4.38
N ALA A 111 -11.88 -23.71 -3.49
CA ALA A 111 -11.51 -22.31 -3.67
C ALA A 111 -10.61 -22.10 -4.88
N LEU A 112 -9.70 -23.04 -5.17
CA LEU A 112 -8.86 -23.01 -6.37
C LEU A 112 -9.70 -23.22 -7.63
N ALA A 113 -10.63 -24.18 -7.60
CA ALA A 113 -11.52 -24.49 -8.73
C ALA A 113 -12.49 -23.34 -9.04
N MET A 114 -13.03 -22.66 -8.01
CA MET A 114 -13.95 -21.53 -8.16
C MET A 114 -13.22 -20.21 -8.43
N GLY A 115 -12.09 -19.97 -7.77
CA GLY A 115 -11.35 -18.71 -7.79
C GLY A 115 -10.68 -18.40 -9.13
N VAL A 116 -10.23 -19.40 -9.89
CA VAL A 116 -9.65 -19.15 -11.22
C VAL A 116 -10.70 -18.69 -12.25
N ALA A 117 -11.97 -19.04 -12.04
CA ALA A 117 -13.07 -18.65 -12.94
C ALA A 117 -13.61 -17.25 -12.66
N ALA A 118 -13.69 -16.84 -11.38
CA ALA A 118 -14.29 -15.54 -11.00
C ALA A 118 -13.33 -14.33 -11.14
N TRP A 119 -12.01 -14.55 -11.04
CA TRP A 119 -11.00 -13.47 -11.03
C TRP A 119 -10.50 -13.06 -12.43
N ARG A 120 -11.08 -13.66 -13.48
CA ARG A 120 -10.66 -13.50 -14.89
C ARG A 120 -11.44 -12.44 -15.66
N ASN A 121 -12.48 -11.84 -15.08
CA ASN A 121 -13.29 -10.78 -15.68
C ASN A 121 -12.71 -9.37 -15.43
#